data_AF-A0AAP3YIH6-F1
#
_entry.id   AF-A0AAP3YIH6-F1
#
_cell.length_a   1.000
_cell.length_b   1.000
_cell.length_c   1.000
_cell.angle_alpha   90.00
_cell.angle_beta   90.00
_cell.angle_gamma   90.00
#
_symmetry.space_group_name_H-M   'P 1'
#
loop_
_entity.id
_entity.type
_entity.pdbx_description
1 polymer ?
#
loop_
_entity_poly.entity_id
_entity_poly.type
_entity_poly.pdbx_seq_one_letter_code
_entity_poly.pdbx_strand_id
1 'polypeptide(L)'
;MVRWFFQQTHNNKFQLTDYLGKNMRKITQALSAVCLLFALNRSAVALASSPSPLNPGTNVAKLAEQAPIHWVSVAQIENSLAGRPPMAVGFDIDDTVLCSSPGFWRGKKTF
;
A
#
# COMPACT_ATOMS: atom_id res chain seq x y z
N MET A 1 45.52 -50.90 -29.67
CA MET A 1 45.91 -49.91 -28.63
C MET A 1 45.25 -48.55 -28.85
N VAL A 2 45.27 -47.98 -30.07
CA VAL A 2 44.70 -46.64 -30.38
C VAL A 2 43.20 -46.53 -30.11
N ARG A 3 42.40 -47.54 -30.47
CA ARG A 3 40.93 -47.55 -30.29
C ARG A 3 40.48 -47.49 -28.81
N TRP A 4 41.28 -48.06 -27.91
CA TRP A 4 41.01 -48.08 -26.47
C TRP A 4 41.26 -46.70 -25.83
N PHE A 5 42.30 -46.02 -26.30
CA PHE A 5 42.64 -44.67 -25.88
C PHE A 5 41.55 -43.65 -26.26
N PHE A 6 40.98 -43.76 -27.47
CA PHE A 6 39.86 -42.92 -27.90
C PHE A 6 38.56 -43.22 -27.13
N GLN A 7 38.25 -44.48 -26.82
CA GLN A 7 37.06 -44.83 -26.03
C GLN A 7 37.14 -44.23 -24.61
N GLN A 8 38.33 -44.25 -24.01
CA GLN A 8 38.53 -43.77 -22.64
C GLN A 8 38.48 -42.23 -22.53
N THR A 9 38.97 -41.50 -23.54
CA THR A 9 38.86 -40.04 -23.57
C THR A 9 37.42 -39.57 -23.76
N HIS A 10 36.61 -40.26 -24.56
CA HIS A 10 35.18 -39.95 -24.70
C HIS A 10 34.38 -40.22 -23.42
N ASN A 11 34.59 -41.35 -22.76
CA ASN A 11 33.90 -41.67 -21.50
C ASN A 11 34.28 -40.69 -20.37
N ASN A 12 35.54 -40.28 -20.28
CA ASN A 12 35.97 -39.31 -19.26
C ASN A 12 35.37 -37.91 -19.48
N LYS A 13 35.23 -37.46 -20.73
CA LYS A 13 34.56 -36.19 -21.04
C LYS A 13 33.08 -36.21 -20.68
N PHE A 14 32.38 -37.31 -20.97
CA PHE A 14 30.97 -37.47 -20.64
C PHE A 14 30.71 -37.49 -19.13
N GLN A 15 31.54 -38.22 -18.36
CA GLN A 15 31.44 -38.25 -16.90
C GLN A 15 31.75 -36.89 -16.26
N LEU A 16 32.72 -36.13 -16.82
CA LEU A 16 33.02 -34.78 -16.35
C LEU A 16 31.85 -33.82 -16.63
N THR A 17 31.22 -33.87 -17.80
CA THR A 17 30.07 -33.00 -18.13
C THR A 17 28.86 -33.30 -17.25
N ASP A 18 28.59 -34.57 -16.96
CA ASP A 18 27.48 -34.97 -16.09
C ASP A 18 27.75 -34.62 -14.62
N TYR A 19 29.01 -34.78 -14.16
CA TYR A 19 29.43 -34.38 -12.83
C TYR A 19 29.32 -32.86 -12.63
N LEU A 20 29.79 -32.07 -13.61
CA LEU A 20 29.68 -30.62 -13.61
C LEU A 20 28.21 -30.17 -13.65
N GLY A 21 27.38 -30.77 -14.52
CA GLY A 21 25.94 -30.47 -14.60
C GLY A 21 25.17 -30.80 -13.32
N LYS A 22 25.46 -31.94 -12.70
CA LYS A 22 24.86 -32.36 -11.41
C LYS A 22 25.28 -31.43 -10.27
N ASN A 23 26.52 -30.94 -10.27
CA ASN A 23 27.01 -29.99 -9.28
C ASN A 23 26.41 -28.59 -9.49
N MET A 24 26.28 -28.12 -10.74
CA MET A 24 25.61 -26.84 -11.04
C MET A 24 24.15 -26.84 -10.57
N ARG A 25 23.39 -27.92 -10.80
CA ARG A 25 22.00 -28.02 -10.32
C ARG A 25 21.88 -27.93 -8.80
N LYS A 26 22.80 -28.57 -8.06
CA LYS A 26 22.85 -28.50 -6.59
C LYS A 26 23.20 -27.10 -6.11
N ILE A 27 24.12 -26.42 -6.79
CA ILE A 27 24.50 -25.04 -6.47
C ILE A 27 23.32 -24.09 -6.69
N THR A 28 22.60 -24.22 -7.81
CA THR A 28 21.39 -23.41 -8.08
C THR A 28 20.29 -23.66 -7.04
N GLN A 29 20.07 -24.91 -6.64
CA GLN A 29 19.10 -25.26 -5.60
C GLN A 29 19.50 -24.68 -4.24
N ALA A 30 20.78 -24.75 -3.88
CA ALA A 30 21.29 -24.19 -2.63
C ALA A 30 21.15 -22.66 -2.59
N LEU A 31 21.52 -21.97 -3.68
CA LEU A 31 21.35 -20.52 -3.82
C LEU A 31 19.87 -20.12 -3.72
N SER A 32 18.99 -20.84 -4.41
CA SER A 32 17.55 -20.56 -4.37
C SER A 32 16.96 -20.75 -2.96
N ALA A 33 17.36 -21.80 -2.24
CA ALA A 33 16.96 -22.02 -0.86
C ALA A 33 17.44 -20.90 0.07
N VAL A 34 18.69 -20.45 -0.08
CA VAL A 34 19.25 -19.32 0.69
C VAL A 34 18.49 -18.03 0.39
N CYS A 35 18.18 -17.74 -0.88
CA CYS A 35 17.37 -16.58 -1.26
C CYS A 35 15.97 -16.63 -0.64
N LEU A 36 15.32 -17.80 -0.63
CA LEU A 36 14.01 -17.97 0.00
C LEU A 36 14.06 -17.73 1.51
N LEU A 37 15.08 -18.25 2.19
CA LEU A 37 15.29 -18.05 3.62
C LEU A 37 15.49 -16.56 3.95
N PHE A 38 16.25 -15.82 3.13
CA PHE A 38 16.41 -14.37 3.30
C PHE A 38 15.13 -13.58 3.02
N ALA A 39 14.32 -14.00 2.05
CA ALA A 39 13.06 -13.34 1.73
C ALA A 39 11.99 -13.56 2.81
N LEU A 40 11.93 -14.77 3.38
CA LEU A 40 10.96 -15.16 4.41
C LEU A 40 11.33 -14.70 5.82
N ASN A 41 12.60 -14.34 6.08
CA ASN A 41 13.07 -13.87 7.39
C ASN A 41 12.91 -12.35 7.58
N ARG A 42 11.96 -11.73 6.87
CA ARG A 42 11.58 -10.33 7.11
C ARG A 42 10.40 -10.29 8.09
N SER A 43 10.69 -9.98 9.35
CA SER A 43 9.66 -9.55 10.30
C SER A 43 9.10 -8.21 9.84
N ALA A 44 7.82 -8.18 9.46
CA ALA A 44 7.11 -6.92 9.27
C ALA A 44 6.89 -6.29 10.65
N VAL A 45 7.72 -5.30 11.00
CA VAL A 45 7.45 -4.46 12.17
C VAL A 45 6.36 -3.48 11.75
N ALA A 46 5.13 -3.74 12.18
CA ALA A 46 4.09 -2.72 12.11
C ALA A 46 4.54 -1.54 12.98
N LEU A 47 4.75 -0.38 12.35
CA LEU A 47 5.05 0.85 13.07
C LEU A 47 3.78 1.23 13.84
N ALA A 48 3.71 0.84 15.11
CA ALA A 48 2.62 1.26 15.98
C ALA A 48 2.64 2.79 16.08
N SER A 49 1.48 3.42 15.88
CA SER A 49 1.31 4.83 16.12
C SER A 49 1.81 5.15 17.52
N SER A 50 2.68 6.14 17.66
CA SER A 50 3.15 6.56 18.99
C SER A 50 1.92 6.97 19.82
N PRO A 51 1.79 6.48 21.07
CA PRO A 51 0.67 6.85 21.91
C PRO A 51 0.70 8.36 22.15
N SER A 52 -0.47 8.98 22.13
CA SER A 52 -0.59 10.39 22.51
C SER A 52 -0.11 10.59 23.95
N PRO A 53 0.44 11.78 24.30
CA PRO A 53 0.87 12.07 25.66
C PRO A 53 -0.27 11.87 26.67
N LEU A 54 0.03 11.32 27.85
CA LEU A 54 -0.95 11.08 28.92
C LEU A 54 -1.70 12.36 29.35
N ASN A 55 -0.98 13.48 29.41
CA ASN A 55 -1.51 14.80 29.72
C ASN A 55 -1.09 15.77 28.60
N PRO A 56 -1.84 15.86 27.48
CA PRO A 56 -1.41 16.64 26.33
C PRO A 56 -1.38 18.15 26.59
N GLY A 57 -2.20 18.64 27.52
CA GLY A 57 -2.35 20.07 27.81
C GLY A 57 -2.77 20.90 26.58
N THR A 58 -2.93 22.20 26.78
CA THR A 58 -3.10 23.17 25.68
C THR A 58 -2.67 24.56 26.14
N ASN A 59 -2.66 25.53 25.23
CA ASN A 59 -2.39 26.93 25.54
C ASN A 59 -3.42 27.84 24.84
N VAL A 60 -3.45 29.12 25.23
CA VAL A 60 -4.42 30.08 24.68
C VAL A 60 -4.25 30.30 23.17
N ALA A 61 -3.03 30.18 22.64
CA ALA A 61 -2.80 30.32 21.20
C ALA A 61 -3.47 29.19 20.40
N LYS A 62 -3.35 27.94 20.84
CA LYS A 62 -4.05 26.79 20.24
C LYS A 62 -5.56 26.86 20.40
N LEU A 63 -6.05 27.41 21.51
CA LEU A 63 -7.49 27.60 21.73
C LEU A 63 -8.07 28.72 20.85
N ALA A 64 -7.29 29.76 20.59
CA ALA A 64 -7.67 30.90 19.76
C ALA A 64 -7.31 30.72 18.28
N GLU A 65 -6.64 29.62 17.92
CA GLU A 65 -6.26 29.33 16.54
C GLU A 65 -7.52 29.24 15.68
N GLN A 66 -7.54 30.00 14.59
CA GLN A 66 -8.60 29.98 13.59
C GLN A 66 -7.98 29.66 12.25
N ALA A 67 -8.50 28.64 11.57
CA ALA A 67 -8.14 28.38 10.19
C ALA A 67 -8.63 29.55 9.30
N PRO A 68 -7.91 29.92 8.23
CA PRO A 68 -8.29 31.00 7.33
C PRO A 68 -9.45 30.58 6.41
N ILE A 69 -10.62 30.33 6.99
CA ILE A 69 -11.83 29.85 6.32
C ILE A 69 -12.77 31.04 6.10
N HIS A 70 -13.30 31.15 4.89
CA HIS A 70 -14.36 32.11 4.56
C HIS A 70 -15.72 31.56 4.99
N TRP A 71 -16.02 31.70 6.28
CA TRP A 71 -17.31 31.30 6.85
C TRP A 71 -18.44 32.21 6.35
N VAL A 72 -19.49 31.62 5.79
CA VAL A 72 -20.70 32.32 5.33
C VAL A 72 -21.96 31.69 5.91
N SER A 73 -22.95 32.51 6.24
CA SER A 73 -24.29 32.07 6.62
C SER A 73 -25.25 32.07 5.44
N VAL A 74 -26.38 31.36 5.58
CA VAL A 74 -27.45 31.37 4.58
C VAL A 74 -27.95 32.79 4.29
N ALA A 75 -28.12 33.62 5.33
CA ALA A 75 -28.55 35.01 5.17
C ALA A 75 -27.52 35.87 4.41
N GLN A 76 -26.22 35.62 4.60
CA GLN A 76 -25.18 36.31 3.83
C GLN A 76 -25.19 35.88 2.36
N ILE A 77 -25.44 34.60 2.07
CA ILE A 77 -25.59 34.10 0.69
C ILE A 77 -26.82 34.73 0.04
N GLU A 78 -27.98 34.74 0.71
CA GLU A 78 -29.22 35.35 0.21
C GLU A 78 -29.01 36.84 -0.11
N ASN A 79 -28.41 37.60 0.81
CA ASN A 79 -28.10 39.01 0.60
C ASN A 79 -27.15 39.22 -0.60
N SER A 80 -26.13 38.37 -0.76
CA SER A 80 -25.20 38.45 -1.89
C SER A 80 -25.87 38.26 -3.27
N LEU A 81 -27.08 37.67 -3.28
CA LEU A 81 -27.87 37.40 -4.47
C LEU A 81 -29.07 38.36 -4.62
N ALA A 82 -29.22 39.35 -3.74
CA ALA A 82 -30.33 40.29 -3.79
C ALA A 82 -30.44 40.99 -5.16
N GLY A 83 -31.65 41.02 -5.71
CA GLY A 83 -31.94 41.63 -7.01
C GLY A 83 -31.53 40.80 -8.24
N ARG A 84 -30.94 39.61 -8.05
CA ARG A 84 -30.67 38.69 -9.17
C ARG A 84 -31.96 38.00 -9.62
N PRO A 85 -32.18 37.81 -10.94
CA PRO A 85 -33.34 37.07 -11.44
C PRO A 85 -33.25 35.58 -11.05
N PRO A 86 -34.37 34.84 -11.13
CA PRO A 86 -34.38 33.39 -10.90
C PRO A 86 -33.32 32.67 -11.74
N MET A 87 -32.62 31.72 -11.12
CA MET A 87 -31.56 30.93 -11.76
C MET A 87 -31.57 29.50 -11.22
N ALA A 88 -31.07 28.57 -12.03
CA ALA A 88 -30.85 27.20 -11.58
C ALA A 88 -29.63 27.14 -10.65
N VAL A 89 -29.75 26.36 -9.56
CA VAL A 89 -28.66 26.05 -8.62
C VAL A 89 -28.63 24.54 -8.36
N GLY A 90 -27.46 24.01 -7.99
CA GLY A 90 -27.26 22.59 -7.72
C GLY A 90 -26.91 22.32 -6.26
N PHE A 91 -27.33 21.16 -5.77
CA PHE A 91 -26.96 20.64 -4.46
C PHE A 91 -26.41 19.22 -4.64
N ASP A 92 -25.29 18.94 -3.99
CA ASP A 92 -24.88 17.55 -3.75
C ASP A 92 -25.85 16.87 -2.77
N ILE A 93 -25.83 15.54 -2.70
CA ILE A 93 -26.81 14.76 -1.93
C ILE A 93 -26.21 14.28 -0.60
N ASP A 94 -25.20 13.43 -0.67
CA ASP A 94 -24.67 12.70 0.47
C ASP A 94 -23.85 13.63 1.38
N ASP A 95 -24.18 13.64 2.68
CA ASP A 95 -23.59 14.52 3.69
C ASP A 95 -23.75 16.03 3.40
N THR A 96 -24.59 16.40 2.41
CA THR A 96 -24.96 17.78 2.08
C THR A 96 -26.42 18.07 2.39
N VAL A 97 -27.37 17.33 1.80
CA VAL A 97 -28.82 17.47 2.07
C VAL A 97 -29.40 16.23 2.76
N LEU A 98 -28.70 15.09 2.69
CA LEU A 98 -29.09 13.86 3.35
C LEU A 98 -27.91 13.30 4.15
N CYS A 99 -28.13 13.07 5.45
CA CYS A 99 -27.23 12.25 6.25
C CYS A 99 -27.44 10.78 5.87
N SER A 100 -26.75 10.35 4.81
CA SER A 100 -27.00 9.08 4.10
C SER A 100 -26.05 7.95 4.49
N SER A 101 -25.03 8.26 5.30
CA SER A 101 -24.08 7.30 5.87
C SER A 101 -24.69 5.98 6.39
N PRO A 102 -25.89 5.94 7.03
CA PRO A 102 -26.52 4.68 7.43
C PRO A 102 -26.78 3.70 6.28
N GLY A 103 -27.22 4.20 5.12
CA GLY A 103 -27.49 3.38 3.94
C GLY A 103 -26.20 2.79 3.36
N PHE A 104 -25.17 3.61 3.19
CA PHE A 104 -23.85 3.17 2.72
C PHE A 104 -23.21 2.15 3.65
N TRP A 105 -23.30 2.37 4.97
CA TRP A 105 -22.79 1.44 5.96
C TRP A 105 -23.45 0.07 5.85
N ARG A 106 -24.79 0.05 5.79
CA ARG A 106 -25.53 -1.21 5.61
C ARG A 106 -25.14 -1.90 4.32
N GLY A 107 -24.99 -1.15 3.22
CA GLY A 107 -24.55 -1.66 1.92
C GLY A 107 -23.28 -2.49 2.05
N LYS A 108 -22.21 -1.90 2.60
CA LYS A 108 -20.91 -2.56 2.83
C LYS A 108 -20.98 -3.79 3.74
N LYS A 109 -21.95 -3.85 4.65
CA LYS A 109 -22.10 -4.98 5.59
C LYS A 109 -22.90 -6.14 5.02
N THR A 110 -23.73 -5.88 4.03
CA THR A 110 -24.73 -6.85 3.54
C THR A 110 -24.37 -7.39 2.15
N PHE A 111 -23.72 -6.59 1.32
CA PHE A 111 -23.37 -6.88 -0.07
C PHE A 111 -21.90 -6.58 -0.32
#